data_AF-A0A3C0QNF1-F1
#
_entry.id   AF-A0A3C0QNF1-F1
#
_cell.length_a   1.000
_cell.length_b   1.000
_cell.length_c   1.000
_cell.angle_alpha   90.00
_cell.angle_beta   90.00
_cell.angle_gamma   90.00
#
_symmetry.space_group_name_H-M   'P 1'
#
loop_
_entity.id
_entity.type
_entity.pdbx_description
1 polymer ?
#
loop_
_entity_poly.entity_id
_entity_poly.type
_entity_poly.pdbx_seq_one_letter_code
_entity_poly.pdbx_strand_id
1 'polypeptide(L)'
;MMDKIRDYVVTTGFGTQAYTTIGSGEVLLLSDGIKYALNKSYISYKTLDNAIEKFLSRDFGTMYGYGEKVTAGNEYGEYQSELPDDNIYLHRERGAVVAYFLFER
;
A
#
# COMPACT_ATOMS: atom_id res chain seq x y z
N MET A 1 -4.26 -7.73 -15.68
CA MET A 1 -4.59 -6.37 -15.18
C MET A 1 -3.36 -5.73 -14.60
N MET A 2 -2.59 -6.48 -13.82
CA MET A 2 -1.31 -6.02 -13.29
C MET A 2 -0.32 -5.55 -14.35
N ASP A 3 -0.22 -6.26 -15.49
CA ASP A 3 0.67 -5.84 -16.58
C ASP A 3 0.38 -4.41 -17.05
N LYS A 4 -0.90 -4.00 -17.09
CA LYS A 4 -1.28 -2.62 -17.45
C LYS A 4 -0.86 -1.59 -16.41
N ILE A 5 -0.84 -1.98 -15.13
CA ILE A 5 -0.38 -1.12 -14.04
C ILE A 5 1.15 -1.00 -14.12
N ARG A 6 1.86 -2.11 -14.32
CA ARG A 6 3.31 -2.14 -14.49
C ARG A 6 3.75 -1.33 -15.71
N ASP A 7 3.13 -1.55 -16.86
CA ASP A 7 3.42 -0.81 -18.09
C ASP A 7 3.21 0.70 -17.90
N TYR A 8 2.13 1.07 -17.22
CA TYR A 8 1.87 2.47 -16.88
C TYR A 8 3.00 3.05 -16.02
N VAL A 9 3.33 2.41 -14.89
CA VAL A 9 4.38 2.90 -13.97
C VAL A 9 5.75 2.96 -14.64
N VAL A 10 6.13 1.94 -15.42
CA VAL A 10 7.40 1.92 -16.16
C VAL A 10 7.46 3.06 -17.17
N THR A 11 6.32 3.42 -17.78
CA THR A 11 6.26 4.50 -18.78
C THR A 11 6.25 5.89 -18.13
N THR A 12 5.55 6.06 -17.00
CA THR A 12 5.36 7.38 -16.36
C THR A 12 6.40 7.69 -15.28
N GLY A 13 7.13 6.67 -14.83
CA GLY A 13 8.08 6.76 -13.72
C GLY A 13 7.50 6.22 -12.41
N PHE A 14 8.40 5.76 -11.54
CA PHE A 14 8.11 5.34 -10.17
C PHE A 14 8.00 6.57 -9.27
N GLY A 15 7.01 6.59 -8.40
CA GLY A 15 6.78 7.71 -7.51
C GLY A 15 5.67 7.47 -6.51
N THR A 16 5.67 8.28 -5.46
CA THR A 16 4.61 8.29 -4.44
C THR A 16 4.13 9.72 -4.24
N GLN A 17 2.83 9.91 -4.03
CA GLN A 17 2.23 11.22 -3.84
C GLN A 17 1.31 11.22 -2.62
N ALA A 18 1.25 12.36 -1.93
CA ALA A 18 0.35 12.54 -0.81
C ALA A 18 -1.11 12.37 -1.25
N TYR A 19 -1.85 11.57 -0.50
CA TYR A 19 -3.26 11.30 -0.75
C TYR A 19 -4.14 11.91 0.34
N THR A 20 -3.87 11.58 1.59
CA THR A 20 -4.62 12.13 2.73
C THR A 20 -3.80 12.08 4.01
N THR A 21 -4.30 12.74 5.06
CA THR A 21 -3.83 12.54 6.42
C THR A 21 -4.70 11.48 7.08
N ILE A 22 -4.08 10.48 7.71
CA ILE A 22 -4.79 9.41 8.44
C ILE A 22 -4.91 9.76 9.92
N GLY A 23 -5.77 9.05 10.66
CA GLY A 23 -6.20 9.41 12.02
C GLY A 23 -5.07 9.59 13.06
N SER A 24 -3.87 9.09 12.79
CA SER A 24 -2.65 9.31 13.60
C SER A 24 -1.96 10.67 13.34
N GLY A 25 -2.44 11.47 12.39
CA GLY A 25 -1.81 12.71 11.93
C GLY A 25 -0.72 12.49 10.88
N GLU A 26 -0.45 11.24 10.50
CA GLU A 26 0.53 10.87 9.49
C GLU A 26 -0.02 11.10 8.07
N VAL A 27 0.87 11.36 7.12
CA VAL A 27 0.49 11.45 5.71
C VAL A 27 0.50 10.06 5.10
N LEU A 28 -0.60 9.70 4.42
CA LEU A 28 -0.65 8.55 3.53
C LEU A 28 -0.16 8.96 2.15
N LEU A 29 0.89 8.30 1.69
CA LEU A 29 1.42 8.38 0.35
C LEU A 29 0.92 7.18 -0.45
N LEU A 30 0.44 7.42 -1.67
CA LEU A 30 0.11 6.36 -2.62
C LEU A 30 1.15 6.33 -3.73
N SER A 31 1.64 5.14 -4.04
CA SER A 31 2.40 4.89 -5.26
C SER A 31 1.57 5.22 -6.51
N ASP A 32 2.26 5.52 -7.62
CA ASP A 32 1.60 5.81 -8.88
C ASP A 32 0.83 4.60 -9.44
N GLY A 33 1.28 3.37 -9.18
CA GLY A 33 0.55 2.15 -9.51
C GLY A 33 -0.77 2.02 -8.75
N ILE A 34 -0.77 2.24 -7.43
CA ILE A 34 -2.01 2.22 -6.61
C ILE A 34 -2.99 3.30 -7.09
N LYS A 35 -2.51 4.52 -7.35
CA LYS A 35 -3.35 5.60 -7.88
C LYS A 35 -3.97 5.24 -9.22
N TYR A 36 -3.18 4.66 -10.12
CA TYR A 36 -3.65 4.21 -11.42
C TYR A 36 -4.71 3.10 -11.29
N ALA A 37 -4.47 2.13 -10.40
CA ALA A 37 -5.39 1.03 -10.14
C ALA A 37 -6.75 1.53 -9.60
N LEU A 38 -6.76 2.50 -8.68
CA LEU A 38 -7.99 3.13 -8.18
C LEU A 38 -8.73 3.89 -9.28
N ASN A 39 -8.00 4.70 -10.07
CA ASN A 39 -8.58 5.49 -11.18
C ASN A 39 -9.20 4.61 -12.27
N LYS A 40 -8.65 3.42 -12.50
CA LYS A 40 -9.20 2.43 -13.44
C LYS A 40 -10.18 1.47 -12.80
N SER A 41 -10.47 1.62 -11.51
CA SER A 41 -11.35 0.74 -10.72
C SER A 41 -10.91 -0.73 -10.76
N TYR A 42 -9.59 -0.96 -10.87
CA TYR A 42 -9.00 -2.30 -10.74
C TYR A 42 -8.92 -2.75 -9.29
N ILE A 43 -8.81 -1.79 -8.37
CA ILE A 43 -9.04 -1.96 -6.94
C ILE A 43 -10.05 -0.91 -6.48
N SER A 44 -10.78 -1.19 -5.40
CA SER A 44 -11.73 -0.24 -4.82
C SER A 44 -11.10 0.59 -3.70
N TYR A 45 -11.64 1.79 -3.47
CA TYR A 45 -11.29 2.59 -2.29
C TYR A 45 -11.56 1.84 -0.99
N LYS A 46 -12.63 1.05 -0.93
CA LYS A 46 -12.94 0.20 0.23
C LYS A 46 -11.82 -0.79 0.56
N THR A 47 -11.19 -1.38 -0.45
CA THR A 47 -10.06 -2.31 -0.26
C THR A 47 -8.84 -1.60 0.31
N LEU A 48 -8.53 -0.41 -0.22
CA LEU A 48 -7.45 0.43 0.31
C LEU A 48 -7.75 0.88 1.76
N ASP A 49 -8.96 1.35 2.04
CA ASP A 49 -9.36 1.81 3.37
C ASP A 49 -9.25 0.68 4.41
N ASN A 50 -9.70 -0.53 4.06
CA ASN A 50 -9.57 -1.71 4.92
C ASN A 50 -8.09 -2.07 5.19
N ALA A 51 -7.22 -1.99 4.17
CA ALA A 51 -5.78 -2.21 4.35
C ALA A 51 -5.17 -1.18 5.33
N ILE A 52 -5.56 0.09 5.22
CA ILE A 52 -5.12 1.16 6.12
C ILE A 52 -5.62 0.93 7.55
N GLU A 53 -6.91 0.62 7.72
CA GLU A 53 -7.51 0.36 9.04
C GLU A 53 -6.82 -0.81 9.76
N LYS A 54 -6.54 -1.90 9.04
CA LYS A 54 -5.79 -3.04 9.57
C LYS A 54 -4.38 -2.65 9.97
N PHE A 55 -3.66 -1.95 9.09
CA PHE A 55 -2.30 -1.48 9.37
C PHE A 55 -2.23 -0.61 10.62
N LEU A 56 -3.17 0.33 10.77
CA LEU A 56 -3.23 1.22 11.93
C LEU A 56 -3.64 0.51 13.23
N SER A 57 -4.43 -0.55 13.13
CA SER A 57 -4.74 -1.42 14.28
C SER A 57 -3.62 -2.42 14.60
N ARG A 58 -2.48 -2.32 13.92
CA ARG A 58 -1.31 -3.21 14.04
C ARG A 58 -1.59 -4.66 13.60
N ASP A 59 -2.63 -4.85 12.81
CA ASP A 59 -2.84 -6.06 12.02
C ASP A 59 -2.05 -5.93 10.72
N PHE A 60 -0.86 -6.51 10.71
CA PHE A 60 0.08 -6.45 9.59
C PHE A 60 -0.18 -7.55 8.54
N GLY A 61 -1.31 -8.25 8.62
CA GLY A 61 -1.67 -9.31 7.70
C GLY A 61 -0.69 -10.48 7.76
N THR A 62 -0.26 -10.96 6.59
CA THR A 62 0.64 -12.11 6.44
C THR A 62 2.13 -11.76 6.53
N MET A 63 2.45 -10.48 6.73
CA MET A 63 3.83 -9.99 6.61
C MET A 63 4.78 -10.55 7.68
N TYR A 64 4.29 -10.83 8.89
CA TYR A 64 5.12 -11.31 10.00
C TYR A 64 4.73 -12.71 10.44
N GLY A 65 5.73 -13.57 10.59
CA GLY A 65 5.58 -14.91 11.15
C GLY A 65 5.40 -14.92 12.67
N TYR A 66 4.98 -16.07 13.21
CA TYR A 66 4.88 -16.24 14.67
C TYR A 66 6.22 -16.01 15.36
N GLY A 67 6.28 -15.02 16.26
CA GLY A 67 7.46 -14.67 17.04
C GLY A 67 8.38 -13.61 16.41
N GLU A 68 8.08 -13.11 15.22
CA GLU A 68 8.84 -12.00 14.63
C GLU A 68 8.59 -10.68 15.35
N LYS A 69 9.66 -9.89 15.50
CA LYS A 69 9.60 -8.58 16.15
C LYS A 69 9.29 -7.50 15.14
N VAL A 70 8.13 -6.87 15.30
CA VAL A 70 7.78 -5.63 14.60
C VAL A 70 8.68 -4.51 15.11
N THR A 71 9.37 -3.83 14.19
CA THR A 71 10.18 -2.65 14.53
C THR A 71 9.29 -1.41 14.47
N ALA A 72 9.10 -0.76 15.61
CA ALA A 72 8.29 0.46 15.68
C ALA A 72 8.85 1.55 14.75
N GLY A 73 7.98 2.15 13.95
CA GLY A 73 8.35 3.18 12.96
C GLY A 73 8.88 2.65 11.62
N ASN A 74 8.99 1.33 11.45
CA ASN A 74 9.36 0.65 10.20
C ASN A 74 8.47 -0.58 10.00
N GLU A 75 7.19 -0.45 10.31
CA GLU A 75 6.22 -1.54 10.16
C GLU A 75 5.90 -1.78 8.69
N TYR A 76 5.67 -3.05 8.34
CA TYR A 76 5.23 -3.50 7.02
C TYR A 76 3.93 -4.27 7.17
N GLY A 77 2.98 -4.08 6.24
CA GLY A 77 1.75 -4.83 6.16
C GLY A 77 1.48 -5.29 4.74
N GLU A 78 0.85 -6.45 4.62
CA GLU A 78 0.45 -7.04 3.35
C GLU A 78 -1.04 -7.37 3.38
N TYR A 79 -1.77 -6.88 2.38
CA TYR A 79 -3.24 -7.00 2.32
C TYR A 79 -3.70 -7.42 0.94
N GLN A 80 -4.59 -8.42 0.91
CA GLN A 80 -5.16 -8.93 -0.34
C GLN A 80 -5.93 -7.83 -1.09
N SER A 81 -5.71 -7.75 -2.39
CA SER A 81 -6.43 -6.83 -3.28
C SER A 81 -7.40 -7.58 -4.22
N GLU A 82 -8.20 -6.85 -4.99
CA GLU A 82 -9.00 -7.43 -6.07
C GLU A 82 -8.17 -7.89 -7.28
N LEU A 83 -6.89 -7.53 -7.35
CA LEU A 83 -5.99 -7.98 -8.40
C LEU A 83 -5.55 -9.43 -8.12
N PRO A 84 -5.66 -10.34 -9.11
CA PRO A 84 -5.15 -11.69 -8.96
C PRO A 84 -3.63 -11.63 -8.79
N ASP A 85 -3.13 -12.33 -7.78
CA ASP A 85 -1.71 -12.50 -7.45
C ASP A 85 -0.95 -11.24 -7.04
N ASP A 86 -1.64 -10.12 -6.78
CA ASP A 86 -1.01 -8.89 -6.29
C ASP A 86 -1.71 -8.38 -5.01
N ASN A 87 -0.89 -8.03 -4.03
CA ASN A 87 -1.32 -7.49 -2.75
C ASN A 87 -1.02 -6.00 -2.66
N ILE A 88 -1.79 -5.29 -1.84
CA ILE A 88 -1.47 -3.94 -1.41
C ILE A 88 -0.52 -4.05 -0.22
N TYR A 89 0.66 -3.44 -0.34
CA TYR A 89 1.62 -3.35 0.74
C TYR A 89 1.54 -1.97 1.37
N LEU A 90 1.53 -1.93 2.70
CA LEU A 90 1.70 -0.70 3.46
C LEU A 90 3.03 -0.76 4.20
N HIS A 91 3.69 0.38 4.33
CA HIS A 91 4.76 0.49 5.31
C HIS A 91 4.89 1.89 5.88
N ARG A 92 5.48 1.98 7.07
CA ARG A 92 5.82 3.27 7.66
C ARG A 92 7.26 3.63 7.33
N GLU A 93 7.47 4.81 6.76
CA GLU A 93 8.79 5.38 6.52
C GLU A 93 8.76 6.89 6.82
N ARG A 94 9.72 7.37 7.62
CA ARG A 94 9.95 8.81 7.90
C ARG A 94 8.70 9.58 8.34
N GLY A 95 7.81 8.94 9.10
CA GLY A 95 6.57 9.55 9.61
C GLY A 95 5.42 9.63 8.60
N ALA A 96 5.54 8.93 7.47
CA ALA A 96 4.48 8.71 6.51
C ALA A 96 4.14 7.21 6.43
N VAL A 97 2.90 6.92 6.06
CA VAL A 97 2.49 5.58 5.63
C VAL A 97 2.48 5.56 4.12
N VAL A 98 3.08 4.55 3.51
CA VAL A 98 3.19 4.41 2.05
C VAL A 98 2.45 3.17 1.61
N ALA A 99 1.48 3.31 0.70
CA ALA A 99 0.77 2.19 0.07
C ALA A 99 1.26 1.97 -1.36
N TYR A 100 1.63 0.73 -1.67
CA TYR A 100 2.31 0.37 -2.92
C TYR A 100 2.04 -1.08 -3.34
N PHE A 101 2.29 -1.38 -4.61
CA PHE A 101 2.46 -2.76 -5.08
C PHE A 101 3.92 -3.18 -4.97
N LEU A 102 4.19 -4.46 -4.70
CA LEU A 102 5.56 -4.94 -4.42
C LEU A 102 6.59 -4.59 -5.52
N PHE A 103 6.18 -4.59 -6.79
CA PHE A 103 7.08 -4.30 -7.91
C PHE A 103 7.54 -2.83 -7.96
N GLU A 104 6.89 -1.92 -7.24
CA GLU A 104 7.24 -0.49 -7.17
C GLU A 104 8.29 -0.20 -6.09
N ARG A 105 8.78 -1.24 -5.42
CA ARG A 105 9.73 -1.15 -4.32
C ARG A 105 11.10 -1.73 -4.67
#